data_AF-A0A2V9Q4W1-F1
#
_entry.id   AF-A0A2V9Q4W1-F1
#
_cell.length_a   1.000
_cell.length_b   1.000
_cell.length_c   1.000
_cell.angle_alpha   90.00
_cell.angle_beta   90.00
_cell.angle_gamma   90.00
#
_symmetry.space_group_name_H-M   'P 1'
#
loop_
_entity.id
_entity.type
_entity.pdbx_description
1 polymer ?
#
loop_
_entity_poly.entity_id
_entity_poly.type
_entity_poly.pdbx_seq_one_letter_code
_entity_poly.pdbx_strand_id
1 'polypeptide(L)'
;MKVPDRHPRLIVPEVVQTSAMDCGPASLKCVLEGFGIPVSYGRLRESCQTDVDGTSIDTVEEVAMQLGLDAEQIMLPADYLLSREAGALPAIVVVRLPNGVTHFVVVWRRLGPFVQVMDPATGRRWPTHEQFLSSLYIHVLPVQAATWLQWARSDQFIHPLRRKLNALGLSRRSCADMLGSALKAESWCPLAALEASTRTVEEMVCSGGLPRGKEAARVLGHLFEKGRQNITEGIKAIPSHYWSVRNAPAGPNGEEQVLLQGAVLVHMRGRLSTAQLDAPSGAPRKTIGSPLSPELVAALEEPPSRPGRELLRLLRVDGAVSPIVLGSALFLAAAGVMVEAVLFRSLLGMGRELGLSGQRLGAMAALVGFLAGLLLLEFPIAAGLLGMGRHLESRLRIAFLQKIPRLGDRYFHSRLNSDMAERSHLIHRVRLLPQLGGELLRGSFELILTAAAIIWLDPGTAPIAILAAVFALALPLLAQPLLAERDLRLRSHVGALSRFYLDAFLGLVPVRTHGAERAMRREHEGLLMEWGRAGLGLQRAVV
;
A
#
# COMPACT_ATOMS: atom_id res chain seq x y z
N MET A 1 4.60 -12.60 23.82
CA MET A 1 5.75 -11.69 23.61
C MET A 1 5.29 -10.26 23.86
N LYS A 2 5.82 -9.53 24.86
CA LYS A 2 5.42 -8.13 25.15
C LYS A 2 5.94 -7.21 24.04
N VAL A 3 5.13 -7.00 23.00
CA VAL A 3 5.37 -5.93 22.01
C VAL A 3 4.99 -4.62 22.71
N PRO A 4 5.89 -3.63 22.82
CA PRO A 4 5.59 -2.38 23.52
C PRO A 4 4.36 -1.69 22.91
N ASP A 5 3.56 -1.08 23.77
CA ASP A 5 2.36 -0.32 23.41
C ASP A 5 2.78 0.95 22.67
N ARG A 6 2.98 0.83 21.35
CA ARG A 6 3.39 1.92 20.48
C ARG A 6 2.14 2.55 19.89
N HIS A 7 2.01 3.87 20.00
CA HIS A 7 1.00 4.61 19.26
C HIS A 7 1.07 4.27 17.76
N PRO A 8 -0.08 4.14 17.08
CA PRO A 8 -0.12 3.86 15.65
C PRO A 8 0.67 4.93 14.89
N ARG A 9 1.40 4.50 13.84
CA ARG A 9 2.25 5.40 13.04
C ARG A 9 1.43 6.58 12.48
N LEU A 10 2.06 7.74 12.37
CA LEU A 10 1.42 8.92 11.77
C LEU A 10 1.07 8.72 10.29
N ILE A 11 1.89 7.95 9.60
CA ILE A 11 1.77 7.64 8.19
C ILE A 11 1.62 6.12 8.08
N VAL A 12 0.52 5.68 7.46
CA VAL A 12 0.23 4.27 7.21
C VAL A 12 1.41 3.57 6.50
N PRO A 13 1.80 2.31 6.78
CA PRO A 13 2.85 1.67 5.98
C PRO A 13 2.41 1.41 4.52
N GLU A 14 3.30 1.60 3.55
CA GLU A 14 3.02 1.28 2.15
C GLU A 14 3.29 -0.21 1.89
N VAL A 15 2.21 -1.01 1.81
CA VAL A 15 2.24 -2.44 1.48
C VAL A 15 1.50 -2.67 0.17
N VAL A 16 2.26 -2.86 -0.91
CA VAL A 16 1.70 -3.16 -2.24
C VAL A 16 1.47 -4.66 -2.38
N GLN A 17 0.32 -5.04 -2.92
CA GLN A 17 -0.05 -6.44 -3.12
C GLN A 17 0.88 -7.11 -4.14
N THR A 18 1.27 -8.35 -3.86
CA THR A 18 2.11 -9.13 -4.79
C THR A 18 1.31 -9.86 -5.85
N SER A 19 0.01 -10.07 -5.61
CA SER A 19 -0.94 -10.66 -6.54
C SER A 19 -2.24 -9.88 -6.53
N ALA A 20 -3.02 -9.93 -7.62
CA ALA A 20 -4.31 -9.25 -7.74
C ALA A 20 -5.32 -9.69 -6.66
N MET A 21 -5.20 -10.94 -6.19
CA MET A 21 -6.10 -11.52 -5.19
C MET A 21 -5.72 -11.17 -3.75
N ASP A 22 -4.55 -10.54 -3.53
CA ASP A 22 -4.01 -10.34 -2.18
C ASP A 22 -4.43 -9.00 -1.53
N CYS A 23 -5.46 -8.32 -2.04
CA CYS A 23 -5.86 -7.01 -1.51
C CYS A 23 -6.22 -7.06 -0.01
N GLY A 24 -6.86 -8.14 0.45
CA GLY A 24 -7.16 -8.39 1.87
C GLY A 24 -5.89 -8.58 2.72
N PRO A 25 -5.04 -9.58 2.45
CA PRO A 25 -3.78 -9.80 3.18
C PRO A 25 -2.85 -8.58 3.16
N ALA A 26 -2.76 -7.88 2.04
CA ALA A 26 -1.96 -6.67 1.94
C ALA A 26 -2.51 -5.53 2.81
N SER A 27 -3.84 -5.34 2.82
CA SER A 27 -4.51 -4.37 3.69
C SER A 27 -4.33 -4.72 5.17
N LEU A 28 -4.45 -6.00 5.52
CA LEU A 28 -4.27 -6.46 6.90
C LEU A 28 -2.82 -6.30 7.36
N LYS A 29 -1.84 -6.68 6.54
CA LYS A 29 -0.42 -6.43 6.84
C LYS A 29 -0.15 -4.93 7.05
N CYS A 30 -0.68 -4.09 6.18
CA CYS A 30 -0.55 -2.65 6.26
C CYS A 30 -1.03 -2.10 7.62
N VAL A 31 -2.23 -2.51 8.04
CA VAL A 31 -2.79 -2.14 9.34
C VAL A 31 -1.94 -2.68 10.49
N LEU A 32 -1.59 -3.96 10.48
CA LEU A 32 -0.76 -4.60 11.52
C LEU A 32 0.58 -3.89 11.70
N GLU A 33 1.31 -3.62 10.61
CA GLU A 33 2.57 -2.87 10.66
C GLU A 33 2.36 -1.41 11.09
N GLY A 34 1.20 -0.82 10.77
CA GLY A 34 0.80 0.52 11.18
C GLY A 34 0.61 0.63 12.68
N PHE A 35 0.08 -0.43 13.30
CA PHE A 35 0.04 -0.61 14.75
C PHE A 35 1.37 -1.12 15.32
N GLY A 36 2.34 -1.52 14.50
CA GLY A 36 3.67 -1.99 14.92
C GLY A 36 3.77 -3.48 15.22
N ILE A 37 2.87 -4.30 14.67
CA ILE A 37 2.87 -5.77 14.73
C ILE A 37 3.52 -6.28 13.44
N PRO A 38 4.80 -6.73 13.47
CA PRO A 38 5.43 -7.28 12.28
C PRO A 38 4.84 -8.66 11.96
N VAL A 39 4.51 -8.90 10.69
CA VAL A 39 4.00 -10.19 10.23
C VAL A 39 4.53 -10.54 8.84
N SER A 40 4.84 -11.82 8.62
CA SER A 40 5.24 -12.34 7.32
C SER A 40 4.08 -12.24 6.32
N TYR A 41 4.29 -11.56 5.18
CA TYR A 41 3.25 -11.40 4.15
C TYR A 41 2.81 -12.75 3.58
N GLY A 42 3.78 -13.62 3.28
CA GLY A 42 3.51 -14.92 2.69
C GLY A 42 2.63 -15.79 3.60
N ARG A 43 2.95 -15.82 4.90
CA ARG A 43 2.16 -16.58 5.89
C ARG A 43 0.81 -15.93 6.17
N LEU A 44 0.76 -14.61 6.30
CA LEU A 44 -0.50 -13.90 6.50
C LEU A 44 -1.50 -14.20 5.39
N ARG A 45 -1.04 -14.28 4.15
CA ARG A 45 -1.86 -14.66 2.99
C ARG A 45 -2.42 -16.08 3.12
N GLU A 46 -1.60 -17.06 3.51
CA GLU A 46 -2.07 -18.44 3.74
C GLU A 46 -3.09 -18.48 4.91
N SER A 47 -2.86 -17.71 5.96
CA SER A 47 -3.79 -17.62 7.10
C SER A 47 -5.11 -16.90 6.75
N CYS A 48 -5.06 -15.92 5.85
CA CYS A 48 -6.26 -15.27 5.30
C CYS A 48 -7.07 -16.17 4.35
N GLN A 49 -6.59 -17.40 4.09
CA GLN A 49 -7.23 -18.37 3.21
C GLN A 49 -7.61 -17.79 1.83
N THR A 50 -6.80 -16.86 1.33
CA THR A 50 -7.09 -16.17 0.06
C THR A 50 -7.22 -17.19 -1.07
N ASP A 51 -8.41 -17.29 -1.66
CA ASP A 51 -8.71 -18.15 -2.80
C ASP A 51 -8.64 -17.35 -4.12
N VAL A 52 -8.97 -17.98 -5.25
CA VAL A 52 -9.11 -17.33 -6.57
C VAL A 52 -10.18 -16.25 -6.56
N ASP A 53 -11.15 -16.31 -5.64
CA ASP A 53 -12.19 -15.29 -5.47
C ASP A 53 -11.79 -14.16 -4.50
N GLY A 54 -10.63 -14.28 -3.85
CA GLY A 54 -10.07 -13.27 -2.96
C GLY A 54 -10.17 -13.67 -1.48
N THR A 55 -10.26 -12.68 -0.59
CA THR A 55 -10.34 -12.88 0.86
C THR A 55 -11.67 -12.37 1.38
N SER A 56 -12.37 -13.15 2.21
CA SER A 56 -13.61 -12.69 2.82
C SER A 56 -13.33 -11.63 3.89
N ILE A 57 -14.25 -10.70 4.07
CA ILE A 57 -14.15 -9.69 5.11
C ILE A 57 -14.18 -10.31 6.52
N ASP A 58 -14.92 -11.40 6.70
CA ASP A 58 -15.01 -12.13 7.97
C ASP A 58 -13.65 -12.73 8.35
N THR A 59 -12.92 -13.27 7.37
CA THR A 59 -11.56 -13.78 7.58
C THR A 59 -10.57 -12.66 7.90
N VAL A 60 -10.73 -11.47 7.30
CA VAL A 60 -9.89 -10.31 7.64
C VAL A 60 -10.09 -9.90 9.10
N GLU A 61 -11.33 -9.84 9.57
CA GLU A 61 -11.65 -9.53 10.97
C GLU A 61 -11.11 -10.62 11.91
N GLU A 62 -11.38 -11.90 11.61
CA GLU A 62 -10.93 -13.04 12.42
C GLU A 62 -9.41 -13.05 12.59
N VAL A 63 -8.66 -12.94 11.48
CA VAL A 63 -7.20 -12.95 11.50
C VAL A 63 -6.64 -11.68 12.18
N ALA A 64 -7.29 -10.52 12.01
CA ALA A 64 -6.90 -9.31 12.73
C ALA A 64 -7.02 -9.47 14.25
N MET A 65 -8.13 -10.04 14.73
CA MET A 65 -8.36 -10.32 16.15
C MET A 65 -7.34 -11.33 16.69
N GLN A 66 -7.11 -12.43 15.98
CA GLN A 66 -6.12 -13.44 16.35
C GLN A 66 -4.70 -12.84 16.44
N LEU A 67 -4.36 -11.90 15.56
CA LEU A 67 -3.06 -11.21 15.59
C LEU A 67 -2.97 -10.05 16.60
N GLY A 68 -3.99 -9.85 17.43
CA GLY A 68 -3.98 -8.93 18.57
C GLY A 68 -4.52 -7.53 18.29
N LEU A 69 -5.28 -7.33 17.21
CA LEU A 69 -6.02 -6.09 16.97
C LEU A 69 -7.45 -6.19 17.54
N ASP A 70 -7.97 -5.10 18.08
CA ASP A 70 -9.40 -4.97 18.39
C ASP A 70 -10.11 -4.54 17.11
N ALA A 71 -10.47 -5.54 16.30
CA ALA A 71 -11.09 -5.40 15.00
C ALA A 71 -12.59 -5.72 15.08
N GLU A 72 -13.41 -4.95 14.38
CA GLU A 72 -14.86 -5.14 14.33
C GLU A 72 -15.38 -4.84 12.92
N GLN A 73 -16.11 -5.78 12.34
CA GLN A 73 -16.86 -5.54 11.11
C GLN A 73 -18.08 -4.66 11.41
N ILE A 74 -18.16 -3.52 10.75
CA ILE A 74 -19.30 -2.60 10.87
C ILE A 74 -19.80 -2.15 9.49
N MET A 75 -21.10 -1.87 9.42
CA MET A 75 -21.70 -1.20 8.28
C MET A 75 -22.16 0.19 8.73
N LEU A 76 -21.64 1.22 8.05
CA LEU A 76 -21.91 2.62 8.38
C LEU A 76 -22.49 3.34 7.17
N PRO A 77 -23.38 4.33 7.35
CA PRO A 77 -23.71 5.24 6.27
C PRO A 77 -22.44 5.90 5.70
N ALA A 78 -22.36 6.02 4.38
CA ALA A 78 -21.15 6.45 3.68
C ALA A 78 -20.62 7.80 4.18
N ASP A 79 -21.52 8.75 4.45
CA ASP A 79 -21.20 10.08 4.94
C ASP A 79 -20.71 10.12 6.39
N TYR A 80 -20.90 9.04 7.16
CA TYR A 80 -20.44 8.94 8.55
C TYR A 80 -19.01 8.41 8.63
N LEU A 81 -18.54 7.66 7.63
CA LEU A 81 -17.22 7.02 7.61
C LEU A 81 -16.05 7.98 7.89
N LEU A 82 -16.09 9.19 7.30
CA LEU A 82 -15.05 10.21 7.46
C LEU A 82 -15.35 11.23 8.58
N SER A 83 -16.42 11.00 9.34
CA SER A 83 -16.80 11.82 10.49
C SER A 83 -15.90 11.49 11.67
N ARG A 84 -15.28 12.50 12.29
CA ARG A 84 -14.41 12.29 13.47
C ARG A 84 -15.19 11.71 14.64
N GLU A 85 -16.46 12.08 14.73
CA GLU A 85 -17.38 11.71 15.79
C GLU A 85 -17.85 10.25 15.68
N ALA A 86 -17.81 9.66 14.48
CA ALA A 86 -18.12 8.24 14.28
C ALA A 86 -16.98 7.34 14.79
N GLY A 87 -15.76 7.88 14.91
CA GLY A 87 -14.60 7.11 15.39
C GLY A 87 -14.17 5.96 14.48
N ALA A 88 -14.63 5.90 13.23
CA ALA A 88 -14.52 4.73 12.37
C ALA A 88 -13.09 4.45 11.82
N LEU A 89 -12.11 5.34 12.02
CA LEU A 89 -10.77 5.20 11.45
C LEU A 89 -9.71 4.90 12.53
N PRO A 90 -8.68 4.07 12.25
CA PRO A 90 -8.39 3.46 10.95
C PRO A 90 -9.30 2.24 10.64
N ALA A 91 -9.54 2.00 9.36
CA ALA A 91 -10.38 0.89 8.90
C ALA A 91 -9.91 0.30 7.57
N ILE A 92 -10.18 -0.98 7.37
CA ILE A 92 -10.15 -1.63 6.05
C ILE A 92 -11.54 -1.46 5.44
N VAL A 93 -11.64 -0.79 4.30
CA VAL A 93 -12.91 -0.39 3.67
C VAL A 93 -13.04 -1.05 2.31
N VAL A 94 -14.26 -1.50 1.98
CA VAL A 94 -14.57 -2.07 0.66
C VAL A 94 -14.92 -0.94 -0.32
N VAL A 95 -14.17 -0.83 -1.40
CA VAL A 95 -14.43 0.09 -2.51
C VAL A 95 -14.84 -0.69 -3.76
N ARG A 96 -15.50 0.00 -4.69
CA ARG A 96 -15.82 -0.53 -6.01
C ARG A 96 -14.86 0.06 -7.04
N LEU A 97 -14.12 -0.81 -7.72
CA LEU A 97 -13.25 -0.41 -8.81
C LEU A 97 -14.07 -0.05 -10.08
N PRO A 98 -13.50 0.68 -11.05
CA PRO A 98 -14.20 1.05 -12.29
C PRO A 98 -14.74 -0.14 -13.09
N ASN A 99 -14.11 -1.30 -12.98
CA ASN A 99 -14.55 -2.56 -13.60
C ASN A 99 -15.71 -3.26 -12.85
N GLY A 100 -16.19 -2.68 -11.75
CA GLY A 100 -17.29 -3.20 -10.93
C GLY A 100 -16.87 -4.18 -9.83
N VAL A 101 -15.59 -4.58 -9.79
CA VAL A 101 -15.07 -5.52 -8.79
C VAL A 101 -14.86 -4.83 -7.44
N THR A 102 -15.11 -5.55 -6.36
CA THR A 102 -14.84 -5.08 -4.99
C THR A 102 -13.36 -5.18 -4.66
N HIS A 103 -12.85 -4.20 -3.93
CA HIS A 103 -11.44 -4.14 -3.53
C HIS A 103 -11.30 -3.61 -2.11
N PHE A 104 -10.33 -4.15 -1.35
CA PHE A 104 -10.03 -3.64 -0.02
C PHE A 104 -8.99 -2.51 -0.08
N VAL A 105 -9.27 -1.42 0.63
CA VAL A 105 -8.31 -0.33 0.85
C VAL A 105 -8.26 0.01 2.33
N VAL A 106 -7.10 0.49 2.80
CA VAL A 106 -6.95 0.94 4.18
C VAL A 106 -7.17 2.45 4.25
N VAL A 107 -8.14 2.88 5.03
CA VAL A 107 -8.35 4.28 5.37
C VAL A 107 -7.72 4.55 6.73
N TRP A 108 -6.62 5.29 6.74
CA TRP A 108 -5.83 5.44 7.97
C TRP A 108 -6.31 6.60 8.83
N ARG A 109 -6.51 7.77 8.20
CA ARG A 109 -6.91 9.00 8.89
C ARG A 109 -7.40 10.05 7.92
N ARG A 110 -8.10 11.03 8.47
CA ARG A 110 -8.48 12.26 7.78
C ARG A 110 -7.49 13.39 8.09
N LEU A 111 -7.01 14.08 7.07
CA LEU A 111 -6.16 15.26 7.15
C LEU A 111 -6.81 16.42 6.38
N GLY A 112 -7.56 17.27 7.11
CA GLY A 112 -8.25 18.41 6.51
C GLY A 112 -9.33 17.97 5.50
N PRO A 113 -9.20 18.35 4.21
CA PRO A 113 -10.07 17.91 3.11
C PRO A 113 -9.62 16.59 2.46
N PHE A 114 -8.46 16.07 2.84
CA PHE A 114 -7.86 14.87 2.28
C PHE A 114 -8.01 13.67 3.22
N VAL A 115 -8.06 12.48 2.64
CA VAL A 115 -8.05 11.21 3.36
C VAL A 115 -6.73 10.50 3.06
N GLN A 116 -6.04 10.00 4.08
CA GLN A 116 -4.91 9.11 3.86
C GLN A 116 -5.43 7.70 3.59
N VAL A 117 -5.28 7.26 2.35
CA VAL A 117 -5.70 5.93 1.89
C VAL A 117 -4.46 5.15 1.46
N MET A 118 -4.32 3.92 1.94
CA MET A 118 -3.37 2.97 1.40
C MET A 118 -4.14 1.94 0.57
N ASP A 119 -3.93 2.00 -0.75
CA ASP A 119 -4.53 1.08 -1.69
C ASP A 119 -3.48 0.01 -2.04
N PRO A 120 -3.74 -1.28 -1.73
CA PRO A 120 -2.82 -2.36 -2.04
C PRO A 120 -2.38 -2.42 -3.51
N ALA A 121 -3.21 -1.99 -4.46
CA ALA A 121 -2.90 -2.05 -5.89
C ALA A 121 -2.00 -0.89 -6.35
N THR A 122 -2.31 0.32 -5.89
CA THR A 122 -1.72 1.58 -6.40
C THR A 122 -0.78 2.27 -5.40
N GLY A 123 -0.66 1.74 -4.19
CA GLY A 123 0.11 2.33 -3.10
C GLY A 123 -0.64 3.42 -2.35
N ARG A 124 0.12 4.27 -1.67
CA ARG A 124 -0.43 5.31 -0.80
C ARG A 124 -0.96 6.50 -1.60
N ARG A 125 -2.20 6.91 -1.30
CA ARG A 125 -2.95 7.99 -1.96
C ARG A 125 -3.54 8.98 -0.96
N TRP A 126 -3.88 10.16 -1.48
CA TRP A 126 -4.42 11.29 -0.73
C TRP A 126 -5.65 11.90 -1.41
N PRO A 127 -6.72 11.12 -1.67
CA PRO A 127 -7.92 11.63 -2.32
C PRO A 127 -8.63 12.68 -1.44
N THR A 128 -9.43 13.53 -2.08
CA THR A 128 -10.40 14.37 -1.37
C THR A 128 -11.51 13.51 -0.76
N HIS A 129 -12.26 14.05 0.21
CA HIS A 129 -13.40 13.33 0.79
C HIS A 129 -14.39 12.86 -0.27
N GLU A 130 -14.77 13.74 -1.20
CA GLU A 130 -15.75 13.46 -2.25
C GLU A 130 -15.30 12.32 -3.15
N GLN A 131 -14.06 12.41 -3.67
CA GLN A 131 -13.47 11.37 -4.51
C GLN A 131 -13.39 10.00 -3.82
N PHE A 132 -13.12 9.98 -2.51
CA PHE A 132 -13.07 8.74 -1.77
C PHE A 132 -14.47 8.17 -1.52
N LEU A 133 -15.40 9.00 -1.05
CA LEU A 133 -16.78 8.59 -0.77
C LEU A 133 -17.50 8.07 -2.02
N SER A 134 -17.23 8.65 -3.19
CA SER A 134 -17.78 8.18 -4.47
C SER A 134 -17.27 6.80 -4.90
N SER A 135 -16.13 6.35 -4.37
CA SER A 135 -15.55 5.04 -4.68
C SER A 135 -16.03 3.91 -3.76
N LEU A 136 -16.80 4.22 -2.71
CA LEU A 136 -17.23 3.23 -1.74
C LEU A 136 -18.17 2.19 -2.37
N TYR A 137 -17.96 0.92 -1.99
CA TYR A 137 -18.96 -0.10 -2.25
C TYR A 137 -20.09 0.04 -1.23
N ILE A 138 -21.29 0.36 -1.72
CA ILE A 138 -22.49 0.46 -0.89
C ILE A 138 -23.23 -0.86 -0.94
N HIS A 139 -23.28 -1.54 0.22
CA HIS A 139 -23.99 -2.80 0.38
C HIS A 139 -25.40 -2.55 0.90
N VAL A 140 -26.32 -3.45 0.58
CA VAL A 140 -27.69 -3.46 1.11
C VAL A 140 -27.95 -4.85 1.70
N LEU A 141 -28.30 -4.90 2.98
CA LEU A 141 -28.51 -6.14 3.71
C LEU A 141 -29.78 -6.03 4.59
N PRO A 142 -30.68 -7.03 4.59
CA PRO A 142 -31.75 -7.10 5.58
C PRO A 142 -31.17 -7.39 6.97
N VAL A 143 -31.54 -6.57 7.95
CA VAL A 143 -31.16 -6.73 9.36
C VAL A 143 -32.41 -6.64 10.23
N GLN A 144 -32.39 -7.25 11.41
CA GLN A 144 -33.47 -7.09 12.39
C GLN A 144 -33.62 -5.62 12.79
N ALA A 145 -34.85 -5.11 12.78
CA ALA A 145 -35.13 -3.72 13.11
C ALA A 145 -34.67 -3.35 14.53
N ALA A 146 -34.83 -4.27 15.49
CA ALA A 146 -34.38 -4.11 16.86
C ALA A 146 -32.85 -3.95 16.98
N THR A 147 -32.08 -4.76 16.24
CA THR A 147 -30.61 -4.70 16.21
C THR A 147 -30.14 -3.38 15.61
N TRP A 148 -30.75 -2.95 14.50
CA TRP A 148 -30.44 -1.64 13.93
C TRP A 148 -30.77 -0.51 14.91
N LEU A 149 -31.92 -0.54 15.57
CA LEU A 149 -32.32 0.50 16.53
C LEU A 149 -31.39 0.57 17.73
N GLN A 150 -30.92 -0.59 18.24
CA GLN A 150 -29.91 -0.65 19.30
C GLN A 150 -28.62 0.04 18.86
N TRP A 151 -28.14 -0.26 17.64
CA TRP A 151 -26.94 0.37 17.09
C TRP A 151 -27.13 1.87 16.83
N ALA A 152 -28.27 2.27 16.26
CA ALA A 152 -28.57 3.67 15.94
C ALA A 152 -28.73 4.54 17.20
N ARG A 153 -28.98 3.93 18.37
CA ARG A 153 -28.95 4.61 19.68
C ARG A 153 -27.53 4.78 20.26
N SER A 154 -26.51 4.21 19.63
CA SER A 154 -25.11 4.35 20.07
C SER A 154 -24.50 5.71 19.70
N ASP A 155 -23.42 6.09 20.39
CA ASP A 155 -22.70 7.32 20.11
C ASP A 155 -22.14 7.39 18.68
N GLN A 156 -21.80 6.23 18.09
CA GLN A 156 -21.28 6.14 16.71
C GLN A 156 -22.28 6.65 15.67
N PHE A 157 -23.59 6.55 15.93
CA PHE A 157 -24.63 7.08 15.05
C PHE A 157 -25.09 8.48 15.49
N ILE A 158 -25.29 8.67 16.79
CA ILE A 158 -25.89 9.89 17.33
C ILE A 158 -24.95 11.09 17.23
N HIS A 159 -23.64 10.92 17.45
CA HIS A 159 -22.72 12.04 17.42
C HIS A 159 -22.55 12.63 16.01
N PRO A 160 -22.37 11.83 14.93
CA PRO A 160 -22.40 12.35 13.56
C PRO A 160 -23.72 13.04 13.20
N LEU A 161 -24.87 12.44 13.57
CA LEU A 161 -26.19 13.03 13.30
C LEU A 161 -26.35 14.39 14.00
N ARG A 162 -25.99 14.47 15.28
CA ARG A 162 -26.02 15.70 16.07
C ARG A 162 -25.12 16.78 15.46
N ARG A 163 -23.92 16.41 15.00
CA ARG A 163 -23.02 17.34 14.31
C ARG A 163 -23.65 17.90 13.04
N LYS A 164 -24.28 17.06 12.21
CA LYS A 164 -24.97 17.50 10.99
C LYS A 164 -26.13 18.45 11.30
N LEU A 165 -26.96 18.11 12.28
CA LEU A 165 -28.04 18.99 12.76
C LEU A 165 -27.51 20.35 13.23
N ASN A 166 -26.39 20.37 13.96
CA ASN A 166 -25.75 21.63 14.38
C ASN A 166 -25.17 22.43 13.20
N ALA A 167 -24.61 21.76 12.19
CA ALA A 167 -24.05 22.40 10.99
C ALA A 167 -25.12 23.10 10.13
N LEU A 168 -26.36 22.64 10.20
CA LEU A 168 -27.52 23.29 9.58
C LEU A 168 -27.96 24.59 10.28
N GLY A 169 -27.37 24.93 11.43
CA GLY A 169 -27.66 26.16 12.17
C GLY A 169 -28.92 26.11 13.04
N LEU A 170 -29.41 24.91 13.37
CA LEU A 170 -30.55 24.73 14.28
C LEU A 170 -30.19 25.19 15.70
N SER A 171 -31.19 25.66 16.46
CA SER A 171 -31.00 25.98 17.87
C SER A 171 -30.68 24.71 18.67
N ARG A 172 -29.83 24.80 19.70
CA ARG A 172 -29.48 23.65 20.56
C ARG A 172 -30.72 22.95 21.13
N ARG A 173 -31.76 23.73 21.48
CA ARG A 173 -33.04 23.22 21.99
C ARG A 173 -33.78 22.43 20.90
N SER A 174 -33.94 22.99 19.70
CA SER A 174 -34.58 22.29 18.58
C SER A 174 -33.88 20.98 18.22
N CYS A 175 -32.54 20.99 18.17
CA CYS A 175 -31.77 19.76 17.94
C CYS A 175 -32.04 18.70 19.03
N ALA A 176 -32.03 19.12 20.29
CA ALA A 176 -32.25 18.23 21.43
C ALA A 176 -33.69 17.67 21.45
N ASP A 177 -34.68 18.50 21.14
CA ASP A 177 -36.09 18.11 21.10
C ASP A 177 -36.34 17.09 19.98
N MET A 178 -35.85 17.34 18.75
CA MET A 178 -36.03 16.42 17.62
C MET A 178 -35.32 15.09 17.86
N LEU A 179 -34.05 15.13 18.27
CA LEU A 179 -33.26 13.93 18.56
C LEU A 179 -33.83 13.15 19.75
N GLY A 180 -34.25 13.86 20.81
CA GLY A 180 -34.88 13.26 21.99
C GLY A 180 -36.21 12.59 21.65
N SER A 181 -37.02 13.20 20.78
CA SER A 181 -38.28 12.60 20.33
C SER A 181 -38.05 11.32 19.51
N ALA A 182 -37.07 11.33 18.61
CA ALA A 182 -36.70 10.17 17.81
C ALA A 182 -36.12 9.02 18.67
N LEU A 183 -35.32 9.34 19.69
CA LEU A 183 -34.69 8.34 20.56
C LEU A 183 -35.68 7.66 21.52
N LYS A 184 -36.71 8.37 21.96
CA LYS A 184 -37.77 7.84 22.84
C LYS A 184 -38.72 6.87 22.15
N ALA A 185 -38.78 6.90 20.81
CA ALA A 185 -39.64 5.99 20.07
C ALA A 185 -39.11 4.55 20.13
N GLU A 186 -40.03 3.59 20.25
CA GLU A 186 -39.72 2.15 20.21
C GLU A 186 -39.55 1.64 18.78
N SER A 187 -40.11 2.35 17.79
CA SER A 187 -39.94 2.05 16.37
C SER A 187 -38.63 2.63 15.83
N TRP A 188 -38.07 1.98 14.81
CA TRP A 188 -36.91 2.44 14.05
C TRP A 188 -37.20 3.65 13.16
N CYS A 189 -38.46 3.81 12.72
CA CYS A 189 -38.89 4.78 11.72
C CYS A 189 -38.56 6.25 12.06
N PRO A 190 -38.81 6.76 13.30
CA PRO A 190 -38.50 8.14 13.66
C PRO A 190 -37.02 8.48 13.53
N LEU A 191 -36.13 7.59 13.97
CA LEU A 191 -34.69 7.83 13.91
C LEU A 191 -34.17 7.81 12.46
N ALA A 192 -34.68 6.88 11.64
CA ALA A 192 -34.40 6.82 10.22
C ALA A 192 -34.90 8.07 9.48
N ALA A 193 -36.12 8.54 9.80
CA ALA A 193 -36.71 9.74 9.21
C ALA A 193 -35.92 11.00 9.57
N LEU A 194 -35.48 11.14 10.83
CA LEU A 194 -34.65 12.27 11.26
C LEU A 194 -33.33 12.31 10.50
N GLU A 195 -32.67 11.17 10.36
CA GLU A 195 -31.41 11.03 9.63
C GLU A 195 -31.58 11.36 8.13
N ALA A 196 -32.57 10.76 7.46
CA ALA A 196 -32.83 11.00 6.04
C ALA A 196 -33.25 12.46 5.76
N SER A 197 -34.05 13.06 6.64
CA SER A 197 -34.43 14.48 6.57
C SER A 197 -33.20 15.38 6.73
N THR A 198 -32.31 15.03 7.66
CA THR A 198 -31.08 15.78 7.89
C THR A 198 -30.18 15.78 6.66
N ARG A 199 -29.96 14.62 6.02
CA ARG A 199 -29.18 14.53 4.78
C ARG A 199 -29.80 15.33 3.63
N THR A 200 -31.12 15.27 3.50
CA THR A 200 -31.85 16.00 2.46
C THR A 200 -31.66 17.50 2.59
N VAL A 201 -31.84 18.02 3.82
CA VAL A 201 -31.70 19.45 4.09
C VAL A 201 -30.23 19.90 4.02
N GLU A 202 -29.29 19.05 4.42
CA GLU A 202 -27.86 19.30 4.25
C GLU A 202 -27.50 19.48 2.77
N GLU A 203 -27.99 18.61 1.88
CA GLU A 203 -27.76 18.74 0.44
C GLU A 203 -28.38 20.04 -0.13
N MET A 204 -29.61 20.38 0.28
CA MET A 204 -30.27 21.63 -0.13
C MET A 204 -29.50 22.88 0.33
N VAL A 205 -28.92 22.84 1.53
CA VAL A 205 -28.10 23.92 2.06
C VAL A 205 -26.75 23.99 1.33
N CYS A 206 -26.11 22.85 1.08
CA CYS A 206 -24.80 22.79 0.39
C CYS A 206 -24.90 23.22 -1.08
N SER A 207 -26.00 22.92 -1.75
CA SER A 207 -26.30 23.37 -3.12
C SER A 207 -26.79 24.83 -3.21
N GLY A 208 -26.97 25.51 -2.08
CA GLY A 208 -27.44 26.90 -2.03
C GLY A 208 -28.94 27.08 -2.22
N GLY A 209 -29.71 25.99 -2.27
CA GLY A 209 -31.16 26.00 -2.42
C GLY A 209 -31.93 26.37 -1.14
N LEU A 210 -31.28 26.36 0.02
CA LEU A 210 -31.89 26.73 1.31
C LEU A 210 -30.87 27.40 2.25
N PRO A 211 -31.19 28.52 2.93
CA PRO A 211 -30.29 29.11 3.90
C PRO A 211 -30.25 28.33 5.21
N ARG A 212 -29.10 28.37 5.88
CA ARG A 212 -28.92 27.80 7.23
C ARG A 212 -29.78 28.53 8.27
N GLY A 213 -30.12 27.84 9.36
CA GLY A 213 -30.85 28.41 10.48
C GLY A 213 -32.33 28.05 10.49
N LYS A 214 -33.21 29.05 10.65
CA LYS A 214 -34.65 28.84 10.91
C LYS A 214 -35.38 28.16 9.73
N GLU A 215 -35.01 28.47 8.49
CA GLU A 215 -35.64 27.87 7.31
C GLU A 215 -35.25 26.41 7.15
N ALA A 216 -33.95 26.09 7.24
CA ALA A 216 -33.46 24.71 7.34
C ALA A 216 -34.16 23.92 8.45
N ALA A 217 -34.31 24.51 9.63
CA ALA A 217 -35.03 23.89 10.76
C ALA A 217 -36.50 23.58 10.43
N ARG A 218 -37.21 24.50 9.75
CA ARG A 218 -38.61 24.33 9.39
C ARG A 218 -38.79 23.21 8.36
N VAL A 219 -37.97 23.19 7.31
CA VAL A 219 -38.01 22.15 6.28
C VAL A 219 -37.67 20.78 6.88
N LEU A 220 -36.61 20.72 7.70
CA LEU A 220 -36.22 19.49 8.39
C LEU A 220 -37.34 18.98 9.31
N GLY A 221 -37.95 19.87 10.10
CA GLY A 221 -39.10 19.53 10.95
C GLY A 221 -40.28 18.97 10.17
N HIS A 222 -40.61 19.58 9.03
CA HIS A 222 -41.71 19.11 8.17
C HIS A 222 -41.44 17.73 7.56
N LEU A 223 -40.23 17.51 7.05
CA LEU A 223 -39.82 16.21 6.51
C LEU A 223 -39.76 15.13 7.60
N PHE A 224 -39.24 15.47 8.77
CA PHE A 224 -39.17 14.58 9.92
C PHE A 224 -40.56 14.17 10.41
N GLU A 225 -41.49 15.10 10.58
CA GLU A 225 -42.84 14.78 11.04
C GLU A 225 -43.61 13.91 10.03
N LYS A 226 -43.49 14.19 8.72
CA LYS A 226 -44.05 13.33 7.67
C LYS A 226 -43.48 11.92 7.71
N GLY A 227 -42.16 11.80 7.82
CA GLY A 227 -41.50 10.49 7.86
C GLY A 227 -41.79 9.71 9.14
N ARG A 228 -41.89 10.40 10.28
CA ARG A 228 -42.14 9.81 11.61
C ARG A 228 -43.54 9.20 11.74
N GLN A 229 -44.55 9.81 11.13
CA GLN A 229 -45.95 9.38 11.23
C GLN A 229 -46.27 8.22 10.27
N ASN A 230 -45.73 8.26 9.05
CA ASN A 230 -45.96 7.23 8.04
C ASN A 230 -44.73 7.09 7.14
N ILE A 231 -44.02 5.96 7.24
CA ILE A 231 -42.82 5.70 6.44
C ILE A 231 -43.10 5.76 4.93
N THR A 232 -44.28 5.33 4.49
CA THR A 232 -44.68 5.36 3.08
C THR A 232 -44.83 6.80 2.57
N GLU A 233 -45.32 7.72 3.41
CA GLU A 233 -45.36 9.16 3.08
C GLU A 233 -43.97 9.80 3.19
N GLY A 234 -43.15 9.38 4.16
CA GLY A 234 -41.75 9.76 4.27
C GLY A 234 -40.96 9.42 3.00
N ILE A 235 -41.09 8.20 2.48
CA ILE A 235 -40.42 7.75 1.25
C ILE A 235 -40.89 8.53 0.01
N LYS A 236 -42.14 9.00 -0.02
CA LYS A 236 -42.64 9.90 -1.08
C LYS A 236 -42.04 11.30 -0.99
N ALA A 237 -41.77 11.78 0.23
CA ALA A 237 -41.26 13.14 0.47
C ALA A 237 -39.73 13.23 0.43
N ILE A 238 -39.03 12.17 0.82
CA ILE A 238 -37.56 12.12 0.94
C ILE A 238 -37.02 11.11 -0.08
N PRO A 239 -36.14 11.54 -1.01
CA PRO A 239 -35.54 10.65 -1.99
C PRO A 239 -34.87 9.44 -1.36
N SER A 240 -35.02 8.29 -2.01
CA SER A 240 -34.71 7.00 -1.41
C SER A 240 -33.24 6.89 -0.97
N HIS A 241 -32.28 7.45 -1.72
CA HIS A 241 -30.85 7.36 -1.44
C HIS A 241 -30.39 8.09 -0.15
N TYR A 242 -31.24 8.93 0.46
CA TYR A 242 -30.93 9.56 1.75
C TYR A 242 -31.25 8.69 2.96
N TRP A 243 -32.00 7.61 2.78
CA TRP A 243 -32.36 6.68 3.84
C TRP A 243 -31.25 5.65 4.05
N SER A 244 -30.70 5.57 5.27
CA SER A 244 -29.78 4.47 5.64
C SER A 244 -30.52 3.14 5.85
N VAL A 245 -31.78 3.21 6.30
CA VAL A 245 -32.65 2.04 6.44
C VAL A 245 -34.00 2.25 5.79
N ARG A 246 -34.56 1.18 5.24
CA ARG A 246 -35.90 1.15 4.65
C ARG A 246 -36.66 -0.10 5.09
N ASN A 247 -37.95 -0.16 4.80
CA ASN A 247 -38.73 -1.37 5.06
C ASN A 247 -38.17 -2.57 4.29
N ALA A 248 -38.02 -3.71 4.97
CA ALA A 248 -37.76 -4.98 4.34
C ALA A 248 -39.01 -5.89 4.43
N PRO A 249 -39.13 -6.91 3.58
CA PRO A 249 -40.03 -8.03 3.86
C PRO A 249 -39.73 -8.62 5.24
N ALA A 250 -40.75 -9.15 5.92
CA ALA A 250 -40.56 -9.82 7.20
C ALA A 250 -39.60 -11.01 7.05
N GLY A 251 -38.80 -11.25 8.09
CA GLY A 251 -37.86 -12.37 8.10
C GLY A 251 -38.56 -13.73 8.07
N PRO A 252 -37.81 -14.85 7.89
CA PRO A 252 -38.35 -16.20 7.86
C PRO A 252 -39.21 -16.58 9.08
N ASN A 253 -38.93 -15.94 10.23
CA ASN A 253 -39.62 -16.16 11.50
C ASN A 253 -40.73 -15.11 11.78
N GLY A 254 -41.08 -14.28 10.81
CA GLY A 254 -42.03 -13.16 10.99
C GLY A 254 -41.45 -11.95 11.74
N GLU A 255 -40.13 -11.93 11.96
CA GLU A 255 -39.43 -10.81 12.62
C GLU A 255 -39.43 -9.56 11.73
N GLU A 256 -39.62 -8.38 12.33
CA GLU A 256 -39.53 -7.10 11.62
C GLU A 256 -38.08 -6.84 11.18
N GLN A 257 -37.89 -6.65 9.87
CA GLN A 257 -36.60 -6.39 9.26
C GLN A 257 -36.57 -5.04 8.55
N VAL A 258 -35.37 -4.46 8.49
CA VAL A 258 -35.07 -3.25 7.72
C VAL A 258 -33.94 -3.53 6.73
N LEU A 259 -34.02 -2.96 5.54
CA LEU A 259 -32.94 -2.98 4.56
C LEU A 259 -31.94 -1.88 4.94
N LEU A 260 -30.81 -2.27 5.52
CA LEU A 260 -29.71 -1.37 5.85
C LEU A 260 -28.83 -1.16 4.61
N GLN A 261 -28.53 0.09 4.31
CA GLN A 261 -27.66 0.52 3.23
C GLN A 261 -26.46 1.30 3.79
N GLY A 262 -25.24 0.86 3.47
CA GLY A 262 -24.04 1.52 3.96
C GLY A 262 -22.73 1.00 3.35
N ALA A 263 -21.64 1.68 3.71
CA ALA A 263 -20.29 1.22 3.45
C ALA A 263 -19.92 0.11 4.44
N VAL A 264 -19.26 -0.93 3.94
CA VAL A 264 -18.79 -2.06 4.74
C VAL A 264 -17.32 -1.87 5.05
N LEU A 265 -16.95 -2.05 6.32
CA LEU A 265 -15.58 -1.90 6.78
C LEU A 265 -15.26 -2.81 7.97
N VAL A 266 -13.97 -3.06 8.17
CA VAL A 266 -13.40 -3.60 9.40
C VAL A 266 -12.69 -2.45 10.11
N HIS A 267 -13.30 -1.96 11.19
CA HIS A 267 -12.77 -0.88 12.01
C HIS A 267 -11.77 -1.41 13.04
N MET A 268 -10.67 -0.69 13.25
CA MET A 268 -9.63 -1.04 14.22
C MET A 268 -9.65 -0.05 15.38
N ARG A 269 -10.13 -0.50 16.55
CA ARG A 269 -10.20 0.32 17.77
C ARG A 269 -8.83 0.51 18.42
N GLY A 270 -7.94 -0.47 18.23
CA GLY A 270 -6.59 -0.44 18.79
C GLY A 270 -5.99 -1.83 18.85
N ARG A 271 -5.05 -2.02 19.79
CA ARG A 271 -4.49 -3.33 20.14
C ARG A 271 -5.25 -3.92 21.33
N LEU A 272 -5.51 -5.22 21.27
CA LEU A 272 -6.04 -5.95 22.42
C LEU A 272 -4.96 -6.04 23.49
N SER A 273 -5.33 -5.73 24.74
CA SER A 273 -4.46 -5.98 25.89
C SER A 273 -4.32 -7.48 26.14
N THR A 274 -3.18 -7.93 26.68
CA THR A 274 -2.99 -9.33 27.12
C THR A 274 -4.10 -9.83 28.04
N ALA A 275 -4.68 -8.95 28.88
CA ALA A 275 -5.80 -9.33 29.75
C ALA A 275 -7.13 -9.54 29.00
N GLN A 276 -7.31 -8.92 27.83
CA GLN A 276 -8.52 -9.05 26.99
C GLN A 276 -8.45 -10.28 26.09
N LEU A 277 -7.24 -10.77 25.79
CA LEU A 277 -7.00 -12.04 25.09
C LEU A 277 -7.36 -13.26 25.97
N ASP A 278 -7.22 -13.14 27.30
CA ASP A 278 -7.44 -14.24 28.25
C ASP A 278 -8.85 -14.25 28.91
N ALA A 279 -9.71 -13.27 28.63
CA ALA A 279 -11.00 -13.11 29.32
C ALA A 279 -12.15 -13.93 28.65
N PRO A 280 -12.91 -14.74 29.41
CA PRO A 280 -14.11 -15.40 28.88
C PRO A 280 -15.20 -14.34 28.61
N SER A 281 -15.53 -14.12 27.34
CA SER A 281 -16.43 -13.05 26.90
C SER A 281 -17.91 -13.48 26.93
N GLY A 282 -18.77 -12.70 27.58
CA GLY A 282 -20.22 -12.92 27.74
C GLY A 282 -21.12 -12.54 26.54
N ALA A 283 -20.56 -12.47 25.34
CA ALA A 283 -21.30 -12.35 24.07
C ALA A 283 -20.69 -13.37 23.10
N PRO A 284 -21.41 -13.89 22.08
CA PRO A 284 -20.88 -14.90 21.17
C PRO A 284 -19.84 -14.30 20.19
N ARG A 285 -18.69 -13.87 20.72
CA ARG A 285 -17.46 -13.56 20.00
C ARG A 285 -16.75 -14.88 19.76
N LYS A 286 -16.88 -15.42 18.54
CA LYS A 286 -16.55 -16.82 18.22
C LYS A 286 -15.08 -17.25 18.39
N THR A 287 -14.10 -16.38 18.65
CA THR A 287 -12.69 -16.74 18.41
C THR A 287 -11.61 -16.08 19.30
N ILE A 288 -11.94 -15.46 20.44
CA ILE A 288 -10.93 -14.73 21.23
C ILE A 288 -10.11 -15.63 22.19
N GLY A 289 -10.49 -16.90 22.39
CA GLY A 289 -9.81 -17.80 23.35
C GLY A 289 -9.20 -19.07 22.77
N SER A 290 -9.22 -19.27 21.45
CA SER A 290 -8.58 -20.44 20.84
C SER A 290 -7.07 -20.20 20.72
N PRO A 291 -6.22 -21.20 21.05
CA PRO A 291 -4.78 -21.07 20.80
C PRO A 291 -4.56 -20.72 19.33
N LEU A 292 -3.69 -19.73 19.08
CA LEU A 292 -3.35 -19.30 17.72
C LEU A 292 -3.06 -20.51 16.85
N SER A 293 -3.57 -20.50 15.62
CA SER A 293 -3.24 -21.56 14.67
C SER A 293 -1.70 -21.63 14.52
N PRO A 294 -1.11 -22.82 14.38
CA PRO A 294 0.34 -22.96 14.19
C PRO A 294 0.87 -22.10 13.03
N GLU A 295 0.04 -21.87 11.99
CA GLU A 295 0.37 -21.00 10.87
C GLU A 295 0.50 -19.52 11.27
N LEU A 296 -0.35 -19.02 12.17
CA LEU A 296 -0.32 -17.63 12.65
C LEU A 296 0.81 -17.39 13.65
N VAL A 297 1.09 -18.36 14.52
CA VAL A 297 2.28 -18.32 15.39
C VAL A 297 3.53 -18.25 14.52
N ALA A 298 3.63 -19.12 13.51
CA ALA A 298 4.73 -19.07 12.55
C ALA A 298 4.77 -17.73 11.79
N ALA A 299 3.62 -17.13 11.45
CA ALA A 299 3.59 -15.83 10.76
C ALA A 299 4.16 -14.67 11.61
N LEU A 300 3.96 -14.73 12.93
CA LEU A 300 4.46 -13.75 13.91
C LEU A 300 5.93 -13.98 14.27
N GLU A 301 6.34 -15.24 14.39
CA GLU A 301 7.71 -15.62 14.77
C GLU A 301 8.68 -15.64 13.60
N GLU A 302 8.18 -15.80 12.36
CA GLU A 302 9.03 -15.80 11.17
C GLU A 302 9.76 -14.46 11.07
N PRO A 303 11.11 -14.47 11.17
CA PRO A 303 11.87 -13.25 11.12
C PRO A 303 11.64 -12.57 9.76
N PRO A 304 11.60 -11.22 9.71
CA PRO A 304 11.43 -10.52 8.45
C PRO A 304 12.51 -10.99 7.47
N SER A 305 12.10 -11.30 6.25
CA SER A 305 13.02 -11.76 5.23
C SER A 305 14.16 -10.74 5.06
N ARG A 306 15.39 -11.24 4.94
CA ARG A 306 16.58 -10.39 4.72
C ARG A 306 17.18 -10.70 3.34
N PRO A 307 16.53 -10.26 2.23
CA PRO A 307 16.95 -10.60 0.88
C PRO A 307 18.42 -10.30 0.62
N GLY A 308 18.93 -9.15 1.08
CA GLY A 308 20.33 -8.78 0.90
C GLY A 308 21.32 -9.77 1.53
N ARG A 309 20.99 -10.33 2.71
CA ARG A 309 21.85 -11.33 3.36
C ARG A 309 21.83 -12.66 2.60
N GLU A 310 20.66 -13.07 2.13
CA GLU A 310 20.54 -14.31 1.36
C GLU A 310 21.22 -14.19 -0.01
N LEU A 311 21.11 -13.04 -0.67
CA LEU A 311 21.86 -12.76 -1.91
C LEU A 311 23.37 -12.80 -1.68
N LEU A 312 23.86 -12.17 -0.60
CA LEU A 312 25.27 -12.21 -0.25
C LEU A 312 25.74 -13.65 0.06
N ARG A 313 24.88 -14.44 0.71
CA ARG A 313 25.13 -15.86 0.95
C ARG A 313 25.24 -16.62 -0.38
N LEU A 314 24.28 -16.46 -1.29
CA LEU A 314 24.26 -17.11 -2.61
C LEU A 314 25.47 -16.73 -3.49
N LEU A 315 25.94 -15.49 -3.37
CA LEU A 315 27.16 -15.02 -4.05
C LEU A 315 28.44 -15.64 -3.48
N ARG A 316 28.44 -16.05 -2.21
CA ARG A 316 29.60 -16.65 -1.52
C ARG A 316 29.64 -18.18 -1.56
N VAL A 317 28.63 -18.84 -2.12
CA VAL A 317 28.55 -20.32 -2.16
C VAL A 317 29.72 -20.94 -2.93
N ASP A 318 30.21 -20.29 -4.00
CA ASP A 318 31.40 -20.75 -4.75
C ASP A 318 32.73 -20.39 -4.10
N GLY A 319 32.69 -19.88 -2.86
CA GLY A 319 33.85 -19.34 -2.15
C GLY A 319 33.98 -17.82 -2.28
N ALA A 320 34.82 -17.25 -1.42
CA ALA A 320 35.02 -15.81 -1.35
C ALA A 320 36.09 -15.29 -2.33
N VAL A 321 36.83 -16.17 -3.00
CA VAL A 321 37.98 -15.79 -3.85
C VAL A 321 37.54 -14.92 -5.02
N SER A 322 36.55 -15.37 -5.82
CA SER A 322 36.04 -14.61 -6.96
C SER A 322 35.58 -13.19 -6.58
N PRO A 323 34.69 -13.00 -5.59
CA PRO A 323 34.28 -11.65 -5.20
C PRO A 323 35.40 -10.81 -4.58
N ILE A 324 36.39 -11.41 -3.90
CA ILE A 324 37.56 -10.67 -3.38
C ILE A 324 38.45 -10.20 -4.54
N VAL A 325 38.79 -11.09 -5.49
CA VAL A 325 39.59 -10.75 -6.67
C VAL A 325 38.92 -9.64 -7.48
N LEU A 326 37.61 -9.74 -7.67
CA LEU A 326 36.83 -8.74 -8.38
C LEU A 326 36.78 -7.41 -7.63
N GLY A 327 36.60 -7.44 -6.30
CA GLY A 327 36.66 -6.25 -5.44
C GLY A 327 38.02 -5.57 -5.50
N SER A 328 39.11 -6.33 -5.47
CA SER A 328 40.47 -5.81 -5.61
C SER A 328 40.72 -5.23 -7.00
N ALA A 329 40.22 -5.88 -8.07
CA ALA A 329 40.32 -5.36 -9.43
C ALA A 329 39.54 -4.04 -9.60
N LEU A 330 38.34 -3.94 -9.03
CA LEU A 330 37.55 -2.70 -8.99
C LEU A 330 38.28 -1.58 -8.23
N PHE A 331 38.92 -1.90 -7.10
CA PHE A 331 39.75 -0.94 -6.36
C PHE A 331 40.94 -0.47 -7.19
N LEU A 332 41.66 -1.39 -7.84
CA LEU A 332 42.79 -1.06 -8.73
C LEU A 332 42.35 -0.20 -9.92
N ALA A 333 41.19 -0.48 -10.52
CA ALA A 333 40.62 0.33 -11.58
C ALA A 333 40.30 1.76 -11.09
N ALA A 334 39.64 1.89 -9.93
CA ALA A 334 39.33 3.18 -9.31
C ALA A 334 40.61 3.99 -8.95
N ALA A 335 41.61 3.34 -8.35
CA ALA A 335 42.90 3.96 -8.06
C ALA A 335 43.65 4.34 -9.35
N GLY A 336 43.52 3.53 -10.40
CA GLY A 336 44.07 3.80 -11.72
C GLY A 336 43.56 5.09 -12.34
N VAL A 337 42.24 5.36 -12.25
CA VAL A 337 41.63 6.62 -12.72
C VAL A 337 42.19 7.83 -11.96
N MET A 338 42.45 7.71 -10.66
CA MET A 338 43.09 8.77 -9.88
C MET A 338 44.52 9.04 -10.35
N VAL A 339 45.30 7.97 -10.59
CA VAL A 339 46.67 8.10 -11.13
C VAL A 339 46.65 8.71 -12.53
N GLU A 340 45.70 8.32 -13.38
CA GLU A 340 45.47 8.92 -14.70
C GLU A 340 45.28 10.44 -14.61
N ALA A 341 44.44 10.93 -13.68
CA ALA A 341 44.22 12.36 -13.50
C ALA A 341 45.53 13.11 -13.13
N VAL A 342 46.37 12.51 -12.28
CA VAL A 342 47.68 13.07 -11.92
C VAL A 342 48.65 13.04 -13.10
N LEU A 343 48.67 11.95 -13.88
CA LEU A 343 49.52 11.82 -15.07
C LEU A 343 49.13 12.83 -16.16
N PHE A 344 47.83 13.04 -16.40
CA PHE A 344 47.33 14.06 -17.32
C PHE A 344 47.73 15.47 -16.90
N ARG A 345 47.63 15.79 -15.59
CA ARG A 345 48.12 17.06 -15.05
C ARG A 345 49.61 17.24 -15.29
N SER A 346 50.41 16.20 -15.04
CA SER A 346 51.86 16.21 -15.28
C SER A 346 52.19 16.44 -16.76
N LEU A 347 51.38 15.88 -17.67
CA LEU A 347 51.54 16.05 -19.12
C LEU A 347 51.43 17.50 -19.59
N LEU A 348 50.58 18.31 -18.96
CA LEU A 348 50.47 19.74 -19.23
C LEU A 348 51.73 20.54 -18.81
N GLY A 349 52.50 20.02 -17.85
CA GLY A 349 53.78 20.59 -17.40
C GLY A 349 55.02 20.07 -18.14
N MET A 350 54.93 18.90 -18.78
CA MET A 350 56.07 18.21 -19.40
C MET A 350 56.82 19.02 -20.47
N GLY A 351 56.15 19.94 -21.17
CA GLY A 351 56.79 20.80 -22.16
C GLY A 351 57.88 21.72 -21.59
N ARG A 352 57.83 22.03 -20.29
CA ARG A 352 58.80 22.88 -19.57
C ARG A 352 59.91 22.07 -18.89
N GLU A 353 59.62 20.86 -18.42
CA GLU A 353 60.55 20.06 -17.61
C GLU A 353 61.36 19.02 -18.42
N LEU A 354 60.82 18.51 -19.53
CA LEU A 354 61.49 17.51 -20.37
C LEU A 354 61.94 18.16 -21.68
N GLY A 355 63.23 18.48 -21.78
CA GLY A 355 63.82 19.16 -22.94
C GLY A 355 64.13 18.25 -24.13
N LEU A 356 64.30 16.93 -23.91
CA LEU A 356 64.71 15.98 -24.95
C LEU A 356 63.51 15.25 -25.58
N SER A 357 63.46 15.21 -26.91
CA SER A 357 62.39 14.58 -27.69
C SER A 357 62.18 13.09 -27.34
N GLY A 358 63.26 12.36 -27.04
CA GLY A 358 63.19 10.96 -26.63
C GLY A 358 62.50 10.74 -25.29
N GLN A 359 62.69 11.64 -24.32
CA GLN A 359 62.03 11.56 -23.02
C GLN A 359 60.53 11.84 -23.13
N ARG A 360 60.14 12.78 -24.00
CA ARG A 360 58.73 13.08 -24.30
C ARG A 360 58.03 11.89 -24.95
N LEU A 361 58.68 11.24 -25.93
CA LEU A 361 58.15 10.04 -26.57
C LEU A 361 58.01 8.88 -25.58
N GLY A 362 59.01 8.67 -24.70
CA GLY A 362 58.95 7.66 -23.65
C GLY A 362 57.83 7.88 -22.64
N ALA A 363 57.63 9.13 -22.18
CA ALA A 363 56.53 9.46 -21.28
C ALA A 363 55.15 9.28 -21.93
N MET A 364 55.02 9.64 -23.21
CA MET A 364 53.78 9.41 -23.97
C MET A 364 53.50 7.91 -24.15
N ALA A 365 54.53 7.11 -24.48
CA ALA A 365 54.40 5.66 -24.60
C ALA A 365 54.02 5.00 -23.26
N ALA A 366 54.61 5.44 -22.14
CA ALA A 366 54.24 5.00 -20.81
C ALA A 366 52.80 5.34 -20.44
N LEU A 367 52.33 6.56 -20.76
CA LEU A 367 50.93 6.94 -20.55
C LEU A 367 49.98 6.06 -21.38
N VAL A 368 50.26 5.89 -22.68
CA VAL A 368 49.46 5.03 -23.55
C VAL A 368 49.44 3.59 -23.04
N GLY A 369 50.59 3.06 -22.61
CA GLY A 369 50.69 1.73 -22.02
C GLY A 369 49.90 1.59 -20.73
N PHE A 370 49.92 2.61 -19.87
CA PHE A 370 49.13 2.65 -18.64
C PHE A 370 47.62 2.66 -18.93
N LEU A 371 47.16 3.52 -19.85
CA LEU A 371 45.76 3.58 -20.27
C LEU A 371 45.30 2.26 -20.91
N ALA A 372 46.14 1.65 -21.75
CA ALA A 372 45.87 0.33 -22.31
C ALA A 372 45.79 -0.75 -21.21
N GLY A 373 46.63 -0.68 -20.18
CA GLY A 373 46.59 -1.56 -19.02
C GLY A 373 45.29 -1.42 -18.23
N LEU A 374 44.82 -0.19 -17.99
CA LEU A 374 43.52 0.05 -17.35
C LEU A 374 42.37 -0.48 -18.20
N LEU A 375 42.41 -0.25 -19.51
CA LEU A 375 41.39 -0.79 -20.42
C LEU A 375 41.38 -2.33 -20.43
N LEU A 376 42.56 -2.97 -20.41
CA LEU A 376 42.68 -4.42 -20.31
C LEU A 376 42.14 -4.97 -18.98
N LEU A 377 42.21 -4.19 -17.89
CA LEU A 377 41.66 -4.55 -16.59
C LEU A 377 40.11 -4.50 -16.56
N GLU A 378 39.47 -3.66 -17.38
CA GLU A 378 38.01 -3.57 -17.47
C GLU A 378 37.38 -4.86 -18.01
N PHE A 379 38.03 -5.55 -18.96
CA PHE A 379 37.51 -6.80 -19.54
C PHE A 379 37.28 -7.91 -18.51
N PRO A 380 38.25 -8.33 -17.68
CA PRO A 380 38.03 -9.36 -16.66
C PRO A 380 37.06 -8.89 -15.56
N ILE A 381 37.00 -7.58 -15.26
CA ILE A 381 35.99 -7.03 -14.33
C ILE A 381 34.59 -7.25 -14.90
N ALA A 382 34.34 -6.79 -16.13
CA ALA A 382 33.04 -6.92 -16.78
C ALA A 382 32.65 -8.40 -16.96
N ALA A 383 33.58 -9.24 -17.42
CA ALA A 383 33.35 -10.68 -17.57
C ALA A 383 33.04 -11.37 -16.23
N GLY A 384 33.75 -11.00 -15.16
CA GLY A 384 33.55 -11.51 -13.80
C GLY A 384 32.17 -11.12 -13.24
N LEU A 385 31.80 -9.84 -13.34
CA LEU A 385 30.50 -9.34 -12.89
C LEU A 385 29.34 -10.02 -13.64
N LEU A 386 29.44 -10.13 -14.98
CA LEU A 386 28.44 -10.82 -15.79
C LEU A 386 28.36 -12.32 -15.49
N GLY A 387 29.52 -12.97 -15.27
CA GLY A 387 29.61 -14.37 -14.87
C GLY A 387 28.91 -14.63 -13.54
N MET A 388 29.22 -13.83 -12.52
CA MET A 388 28.56 -13.88 -11.21
C MET A 388 27.05 -13.68 -11.33
N GLY A 389 26.60 -12.75 -12.18
CA GLY A 389 25.19 -12.50 -12.47
C GLY A 389 24.48 -13.74 -13.01
N ARG A 390 25.06 -14.39 -14.03
CA ARG A 390 24.50 -15.61 -14.62
C ARG A 390 24.47 -16.77 -13.63
N HIS A 391 25.52 -16.95 -12.83
CA HIS A 391 25.54 -18.01 -11.80
C HIS A 391 24.45 -17.79 -10.74
N LEU A 392 24.29 -16.55 -10.28
CA LEU A 392 23.24 -16.19 -9.33
C LEU A 392 21.83 -16.46 -9.90
N GLU A 393 21.58 -16.06 -11.14
CA GLU A 393 20.31 -16.33 -11.84
C GLU A 393 20.05 -17.84 -11.93
N SER A 394 20.98 -18.62 -12.45
CA SER A 394 20.83 -20.07 -12.64
C SER A 394 20.57 -20.79 -11.31
N ARG A 395 21.25 -20.39 -10.23
CA ARG A 395 21.00 -20.93 -8.88
C ARG A 395 19.59 -20.68 -8.40
N LEU A 396 19.12 -19.44 -8.53
CA LEU A 396 17.76 -19.08 -8.12
C LEU A 396 16.72 -19.82 -8.95
N ARG A 397 16.94 -19.99 -10.26
CA ARG A 397 16.07 -20.80 -11.12
C ARG A 397 16.02 -22.26 -10.66
N ILE A 398 17.17 -22.88 -10.38
CA ILE A 398 17.23 -24.27 -9.88
C ILE A 398 16.53 -24.38 -8.52
N ALA A 399 16.81 -23.47 -7.59
CA ALA A 399 16.19 -23.47 -6.27
C ALA A 399 14.66 -23.30 -6.36
N PHE A 400 14.19 -22.43 -7.26
CA PHE A 400 12.77 -22.23 -7.52
C PHE A 400 12.12 -23.49 -8.09
N LEU A 401 12.73 -24.11 -9.11
CA LEU A 401 12.25 -25.35 -9.73
C LEU A 401 12.26 -26.55 -8.77
N GLN A 402 13.22 -26.61 -7.85
CA GLN A 402 13.26 -27.63 -6.80
C GLN A 402 12.22 -27.39 -5.70
N LYS A 403 11.83 -26.13 -5.47
CA LYS A 403 10.88 -25.75 -4.42
C LYS A 403 9.43 -25.94 -4.86
N ILE A 404 9.08 -25.57 -6.11
CA ILE A 404 7.70 -25.61 -6.61
C ILE A 404 7.02 -26.98 -6.34
N PRO A 405 7.60 -28.14 -6.71
CA PRO A 405 6.95 -29.44 -6.51
C PRO A 405 6.79 -29.85 -5.05
N ARG A 406 7.43 -29.12 -4.11
CA ARG A 406 7.38 -29.37 -2.66
C ARG A 406 6.41 -28.42 -1.95
N LEU A 407 5.69 -27.59 -2.69
CA LEU A 407 4.62 -26.75 -2.15
C LEU A 407 3.34 -27.57 -2.09
N GLY A 408 2.52 -27.37 -1.05
CA GLY A 408 1.24 -28.05 -0.93
C GLY A 408 0.20 -27.49 -1.91
N ASP A 409 -0.83 -28.28 -2.23
CA ASP A 409 -1.85 -27.95 -3.23
C ASP A 409 -2.53 -26.59 -3.00
N ARG A 410 -2.75 -26.22 -1.74
CA ARG A 410 -3.31 -24.92 -1.33
C ARG A 410 -2.54 -23.71 -1.89
N TYR A 411 -1.22 -23.84 -2.04
CA TYR A 411 -0.38 -22.79 -2.62
C TYR A 411 -0.75 -22.51 -4.07
N PHE A 412 -1.09 -23.56 -4.84
CA PHE A 412 -1.43 -23.49 -6.26
C PHE A 412 -2.88 -23.06 -6.47
N HIS A 413 -3.81 -23.52 -5.64
CA HIS A 413 -5.21 -23.08 -5.72
C HIS A 413 -5.37 -21.58 -5.46
N SER A 414 -4.59 -21.03 -4.53
CA SER A 414 -4.68 -19.61 -4.20
C SER A 414 -4.04 -18.69 -5.25
N ARG A 415 -3.30 -19.17 -6.25
CA ARG A 415 -2.50 -18.33 -7.17
C ARG A 415 -2.84 -18.62 -8.62
N LEU A 416 -2.92 -17.55 -9.42
CA LEU A 416 -3.05 -17.67 -10.87
C LEU A 416 -1.76 -18.24 -11.48
N ASN A 417 -1.91 -19.12 -12.47
CA ASN A 417 -0.79 -19.66 -13.25
C ASN A 417 0.03 -18.55 -13.93
N SER A 418 -0.63 -17.47 -14.37
CA SER A 418 0.01 -16.29 -14.96
C SER A 418 0.93 -15.56 -13.98
N ASP A 419 0.55 -15.42 -12.71
CA ASP A 419 1.41 -14.84 -11.65
C ASP A 419 2.63 -15.72 -11.37
N MET A 420 2.45 -17.04 -11.29
CA MET A 420 3.58 -17.96 -11.10
C MET A 420 4.58 -17.94 -12.27
N ALA A 421 4.07 -17.88 -13.50
CA ALA A 421 4.89 -17.77 -14.71
C ALA A 421 5.67 -16.45 -14.76
N GLU A 422 5.02 -15.33 -14.44
CA GLU A 422 5.66 -14.01 -14.36
C GLU A 422 6.80 -14.01 -13.33
N ARG A 423 6.56 -14.53 -12.12
CA ARG A 423 7.60 -14.61 -11.07
C ARG A 423 8.81 -15.43 -11.51
N SER A 424 8.59 -16.56 -12.19
CA SER A 424 9.66 -17.38 -12.76
C SER A 424 10.45 -16.64 -13.84
N HIS A 425 9.76 -15.85 -14.66
CA HIS A 425 10.39 -15.01 -15.68
C HIS A 425 11.24 -13.91 -15.05
N LEU A 426 10.71 -13.19 -14.05
CA LEU A 426 11.36 -12.05 -13.40
C LEU A 426 12.68 -12.37 -12.69
N ILE A 427 12.99 -13.65 -12.42
CA ILE A 427 14.28 -14.10 -11.86
C ILE A 427 15.46 -13.57 -12.69
N HIS A 428 15.28 -13.39 -14.01
CA HIS A 428 16.33 -12.86 -14.87
C HIS A 428 16.86 -11.50 -14.43
N ARG A 429 16.05 -10.68 -13.73
CA ARG A 429 16.46 -9.34 -13.29
C ARG A 429 17.55 -9.41 -12.22
N VAL A 430 17.58 -10.49 -11.45
CA VAL A 430 18.56 -10.70 -10.38
C VAL A 430 19.99 -10.79 -10.92
N ARG A 431 20.18 -11.16 -12.20
CA ARG A 431 21.50 -11.22 -12.85
C ARG A 431 22.20 -9.87 -12.95
N LEU A 432 21.45 -8.76 -12.86
CA LEU A 432 21.99 -7.40 -12.91
C LEU A 432 22.58 -6.96 -11.56
N LEU A 433 22.26 -7.66 -10.46
CA LEU A 433 22.69 -7.25 -9.13
C LEU A 433 24.21 -7.19 -8.96
N PRO A 434 25.02 -8.17 -9.44
CA PRO A 434 26.46 -8.09 -9.29
C PRO A 434 27.04 -6.88 -10.04
N GLN A 435 26.53 -6.58 -11.23
CA GLN A 435 26.96 -5.41 -11.99
C GLN A 435 26.67 -4.11 -11.23
N LEU A 436 25.43 -3.91 -10.76
CA LEU A 436 25.05 -2.76 -9.95
C LEU A 436 25.86 -2.66 -8.64
N GLY A 437 26.15 -3.81 -8.01
CA GLY A 437 27.00 -3.87 -6.82
C GLY A 437 28.45 -3.48 -7.12
N GLY A 438 28.97 -3.88 -8.29
CA GLY A 438 30.30 -3.49 -8.77
C GLY A 438 30.39 -1.99 -9.07
N GLU A 439 29.38 -1.42 -9.73
CA GLU A 439 29.27 0.03 -9.99
C GLU A 439 29.20 0.83 -8.69
N LEU A 440 28.38 0.39 -7.72
CA LEU A 440 28.30 1.01 -6.40
C LEU A 440 29.64 0.96 -5.65
N LEU A 441 30.31 -0.20 -5.66
CA LEU A 441 31.59 -0.39 -4.99
C LEU A 441 32.68 0.48 -5.63
N ARG A 442 32.75 0.50 -6.97
CA ARG A 442 33.67 1.34 -7.74
C ARG A 442 33.44 2.82 -7.44
N GLY A 443 32.21 3.31 -7.55
CA GLY A 443 31.88 4.70 -7.25
C GLY A 443 32.19 5.09 -5.80
N SER A 444 32.02 4.15 -4.86
CA SER A 444 32.43 4.36 -3.46
C SER A 444 33.94 4.49 -3.31
N PHE A 445 34.73 3.64 -3.99
CA PHE A 445 36.19 3.75 -4.00
C PHE A 445 36.66 5.05 -4.65
N GLU A 446 36.11 5.41 -5.80
CA GLU A 446 36.43 6.65 -6.50
C GLU A 446 36.14 7.88 -5.62
N LEU A 447 35.00 7.90 -4.92
CA LEU A 447 34.65 8.99 -4.01
C LEU A 447 35.64 9.10 -2.84
N ILE A 448 35.96 7.97 -2.18
CA ILE A 448 36.87 7.93 -1.02
C ILE A 448 38.28 8.33 -1.44
N LEU A 449 38.79 7.76 -2.54
CA LEU A 449 40.13 8.06 -3.04
C LEU A 449 40.26 9.50 -3.51
N THR A 450 39.25 10.03 -4.21
CA THR A 450 39.23 11.43 -4.66
C THR A 450 39.21 12.38 -3.46
N ALA A 451 38.36 12.14 -2.46
CA ALA A 451 38.34 12.96 -1.25
C ALA A 451 39.67 12.91 -0.50
N ALA A 452 40.26 11.72 -0.34
CA ALA A 452 41.57 11.54 0.28
C ALA A 452 42.69 12.26 -0.50
N ALA A 453 42.67 12.18 -1.83
CA ALA A 453 43.63 12.87 -2.69
C ALA A 453 43.52 14.40 -2.58
N ILE A 454 42.30 14.95 -2.54
CA ILE A 454 42.08 16.40 -2.34
C ILE A 454 42.61 16.84 -0.97
N ILE A 455 42.28 16.10 0.09
CA ILE A 455 42.76 16.39 1.46
C ILE A 455 44.29 16.33 1.53
N TRP A 456 44.91 15.38 0.82
CA TRP A 456 46.35 15.25 0.77
C TRP A 456 47.04 16.38 -0.02
N LEU A 457 46.43 16.83 -1.12
CA LEU A 457 46.95 17.91 -1.96
C LEU A 457 46.80 19.30 -1.33
N ASP A 458 45.67 19.55 -0.66
CA ASP A 458 45.41 20.82 0.03
C ASP A 458 44.59 20.58 1.31
N PRO A 459 45.28 20.39 2.47
CA PRO A 459 44.63 20.16 3.75
C PRO A 459 43.66 21.28 4.17
N GLY A 460 43.83 22.51 3.66
CA GLY A 460 42.93 23.62 3.94
C GLY A 460 41.51 23.42 3.39
N THR A 461 41.38 22.61 2.33
CA THR A 461 40.09 22.28 1.69
C THR A 461 39.40 21.05 2.28
N ALA A 462 40.03 20.37 3.24
CA ALA A 462 39.49 19.17 3.87
C ALA A 462 38.02 19.25 4.33
N PRO A 463 37.56 20.31 5.03
CA PRO A 463 36.15 20.37 5.46
C PRO A 463 35.18 20.40 4.28
N ILE A 464 35.54 21.05 3.17
CA ILE A 464 34.71 21.14 1.96
C ILE A 464 34.65 19.77 1.26
N ALA A 465 35.80 19.09 1.11
CA ALA A 465 35.87 17.78 0.50
C ALA A 465 35.06 16.73 1.29
N ILE A 466 35.16 16.74 2.63
CA ILE A 466 34.38 15.86 3.49
C ILE A 466 32.89 16.17 3.37
N LEU A 467 32.51 17.46 3.42
CA LEU A 467 31.10 17.87 3.28
C LEU A 467 30.52 17.41 1.93
N ALA A 468 31.26 17.58 0.84
CA ALA A 468 30.85 17.12 -0.49
C ALA A 468 30.68 15.60 -0.56
N ALA A 469 31.61 14.83 0.01
CA ALA A 469 31.51 13.37 0.07
C ALA A 469 30.32 12.89 0.93
N VAL A 470 30.10 13.53 2.08
CA VAL A 470 28.94 13.24 2.93
C VAL A 470 27.65 13.57 2.20
N PHE A 471 27.56 14.71 1.51
CA PHE A 471 26.38 15.10 0.75
C PHE A 471 26.10 14.13 -0.41
N ALA A 472 27.15 13.71 -1.13
CA ALA A 472 27.05 12.73 -2.21
C ALA A 472 26.49 11.37 -1.75
N LEU A 473 26.74 10.97 -0.50
CA LEU A 473 26.19 9.74 0.10
C LEU A 473 24.81 9.97 0.74
N ALA A 474 24.62 11.09 1.44
CA ALA A 474 23.40 11.37 2.19
C ALA A 474 22.20 11.64 1.27
N LEU A 475 22.40 12.35 0.17
CA LEU A 475 21.30 12.72 -0.74
C LEU A 475 20.60 11.48 -1.34
N PRO A 476 21.31 10.50 -1.93
CA PRO A 476 20.68 9.26 -2.40
C PRO A 476 19.98 8.47 -1.28
N LEU A 477 20.59 8.38 -0.10
CA LEU A 477 20.01 7.64 1.04
C LEU A 477 18.71 8.27 1.57
N LEU A 478 18.63 9.61 1.59
CA LEU A 478 17.43 10.34 1.98
C LEU A 478 16.34 10.26 0.90
N ALA A 479 16.70 10.23 -0.37
CA ALA A 479 15.76 10.08 -1.49
C ALA A 479 15.27 8.63 -1.68
N GLN A 480 16.05 7.64 -1.25
CA GLN A 480 15.78 6.21 -1.42
C GLN A 480 14.37 5.76 -1.03
N PRO A 481 13.80 6.09 0.16
CA PRO A 481 12.46 5.63 0.52
C PRO A 481 11.38 6.17 -0.43
N LEU A 482 11.50 7.43 -0.84
CA LEU A 482 10.56 8.05 -1.77
C LEU A 482 10.67 7.45 -3.18
N LEU A 483 11.89 7.23 -3.66
CA LEU A 483 12.13 6.59 -4.96
C LEU A 483 11.67 5.13 -4.96
N ALA A 484 11.90 4.39 -3.86
CA ALA A 484 11.47 3.01 -3.72
C ALA A 484 9.94 2.87 -3.76
N GLU A 485 9.19 3.75 -3.09
CA GLU A 485 7.73 3.77 -3.17
C GLU A 485 7.25 3.99 -4.62
N ARG A 486 7.87 4.92 -5.36
CA ARG A 486 7.49 5.23 -6.74
C ARG A 486 7.87 4.12 -7.73
N ASP A 487 9.04 3.54 -7.57
CA ASP A 487 9.49 2.39 -8.37
C ASP A 487 8.61 1.16 -8.14
N LEU A 488 8.21 0.89 -6.88
CA LEU A 488 7.27 -0.19 -6.56
C LEU A 488 5.91 0.00 -7.26
N ARG A 489 5.36 1.22 -7.28
CA ARG A 489 4.11 1.51 -7.99
C ARG A 489 4.24 1.27 -9.49
N LEU A 490 5.32 1.75 -10.11
CA LEU A 490 5.58 1.52 -11.53
C LEU A 490 5.64 0.02 -11.84
N ARG A 491 6.36 -0.76 -11.02
CA ARG A 491 6.48 -2.21 -11.19
C ARG A 491 5.14 -2.93 -11.01
N SER A 492 4.29 -2.49 -10.09
CA SER A 492 2.93 -3.01 -9.91
C SER A 492 2.11 -2.89 -11.20
N HIS A 493 2.11 -1.71 -11.83
CA HIS A 493 1.39 -1.49 -13.08
C HIS A 493 2.00 -2.26 -14.27
N VAL A 494 3.32 -2.41 -14.33
CA VAL A 494 3.98 -3.26 -15.35
C VAL A 494 3.52 -4.72 -15.23
N GLY A 495 3.42 -5.26 -14.00
CA GLY A 495 2.93 -6.62 -13.78
C GLY A 495 1.45 -6.78 -14.09
N ALA A 496 0.61 -5.78 -13.76
CA ALA A 496 -0.80 -5.76 -14.14
C ALA A 496 -0.98 -5.81 -15.67
N LEU A 497 -0.23 -5.00 -16.42
CA LEU A 497 -0.22 -5.02 -17.88
C LEU A 497 0.23 -6.38 -18.44
N SER A 498 1.30 -6.96 -17.88
CA SER A 498 1.85 -8.25 -18.34
C SER A 498 0.86 -9.40 -18.14
N ARG A 499 0.20 -9.47 -16.97
CA ARG A 499 -0.88 -10.42 -16.71
C ARG A 499 -2.05 -10.23 -17.66
N PHE A 500 -2.51 -8.98 -17.83
CA PHE A 500 -3.63 -8.69 -18.74
C PHE A 500 -3.36 -9.19 -20.17
N TYR A 501 -2.12 -9.01 -20.67
CA TYR A 501 -1.72 -9.58 -21.96
C TYR A 501 -1.76 -11.10 -21.99
N LEU A 502 -1.18 -11.76 -20.98
CA LEU A 502 -1.13 -13.22 -20.94
C LEU A 502 -2.54 -13.82 -20.86
N ASP A 503 -3.41 -13.26 -20.02
CA ASP A 503 -4.80 -13.70 -19.87
C ASP A 503 -5.60 -13.46 -21.16
N ALA A 504 -5.37 -12.33 -21.84
CA ALA A 504 -5.97 -12.06 -23.16
C ALA A 504 -5.50 -13.05 -24.25
N PHE A 505 -4.23 -13.49 -24.21
CA PHE A 505 -3.74 -14.52 -25.13
C PHE A 505 -4.33 -15.90 -24.84
N LEU A 506 -4.41 -16.30 -23.56
CA LEU A 506 -5.04 -17.55 -23.16
C LEU A 506 -6.55 -17.54 -23.47
N GLY A 507 -7.20 -16.39 -23.34
CA GLY A 507 -8.61 -16.15 -23.65
C GLY A 507 -8.88 -15.67 -25.08
N LEU A 508 -7.95 -15.83 -26.03
CA LEU A 508 -8.10 -15.24 -27.37
C LEU A 508 -9.36 -15.71 -28.10
N VAL A 509 -9.68 -17.00 -28.00
CA VAL A 509 -10.86 -17.59 -28.64
C VAL A 509 -12.15 -16.96 -28.09
N PRO A 510 -12.44 -16.97 -26.77
CA PRO A 510 -13.65 -16.34 -26.24
C PRO A 510 -13.70 -14.83 -26.53
N VAL A 511 -12.57 -14.11 -26.48
CA VAL A 511 -12.53 -12.68 -26.83
C VAL A 511 -13.00 -12.44 -28.27
N ARG A 512 -12.56 -13.26 -29.23
CA ARG A 512 -12.99 -13.18 -30.63
C ARG A 512 -14.44 -13.61 -30.81
N THR A 513 -14.84 -14.74 -30.21
CA THR A 513 -16.20 -15.28 -30.32
C THR A 513 -17.26 -14.29 -29.81
N HIS A 514 -16.97 -13.56 -28.74
CA HIS A 514 -17.88 -12.57 -28.17
C HIS A 514 -17.69 -11.14 -28.72
N GLY A 515 -16.75 -10.91 -29.65
CA GLY A 515 -16.45 -9.57 -30.18
C GLY A 515 -15.97 -8.58 -29.11
N ALA A 516 -15.34 -9.07 -28.04
CA ALA A 516 -14.98 -8.29 -26.84
C ALA A 516 -13.72 -7.41 -27.04
N GLU A 517 -13.19 -7.32 -28.26
CA GLU A 517 -11.94 -6.64 -28.61
C GLU A 517 -11.92 -5.17 -28.18
N ARG A 518 -13.03 -4.45 -28.34
CA ARG A 518 -13.15 -3.04 -27.95
C ARG A 518 -13.14 -2.86 -26.43
N ALA A 519 -13.80 -3.75 -25.71
CA ALA A 519 -13.81 -3.73 -24.24
C ALA A 519 -12.41 -4.02 -23.70
N MET A 520 -11.73 -5.04 -24.23
CA MET A 520 -10.35 -5.36 -23.88
C MET A 520 -9.39 -4.20 -24.19
N ARG A 521 -9.56 -3.52 -25.32
CA ARG A 521 -8.73 -2.35 -25.66
C ARG A 521 -8.91 -1.20 -24.67
N ARG A 522 -10.15 -0.91 -24.25
CA ARG A 522 -10.42 0.14 -23.25
C ARG A 522 -9.81 -0.18 -21.90
N GLU A 523 -9.93 -1.42 -21.44
CA GLU A 523 -9.33 -1.86 -20.17
C GLU A 523 -7.79 -1.75 -20.24
N HIS A 524 -7.20 -2.20 -21.35
CA HIS A 524 -5.77 -2.07 -21.60
C HIS A 524 -5.31 -0.60 -21.60
N GLU A 525 -6.07 0.28 -22.24
CA GLU A 525 -5.80 1.72 -22.25
C GLU A 525 -5.84 2.31 -20.84
N GLY A 526 -6.80 1.89 -20.00
CA GLY A 526 -6.86 2.28 -18.58
C GLY A 526 -5.58 1.90 -17.82
N LEU A 527 -5.14 0.64 -17.94
CA LEU A 527 -3.91 0.16 -17.32
C LEU A 527 -2.66 0.90 -17.85
N LEU A 528 -2.61 1.19 -19.15
CA LEU A 528 -1.53 1.96 -19.77
C LEU A 528 -1.47 3.40 -19.25
N MET A 529 -2.62 4.06 -19.07
CA MET A 529 -2.68 5.42 -18.52
C MET A 529 -2.15 5.45 -17.09
N GLU A 530 -2.52 4.49 -16.25
CA GLU A 530 -2.01 4.38 -14.88
C GLU A 530 -0.50 4.12 -14.84
N TRP A 531 -0.03 3.18 -15.67
CA TRP A 531 1.39 2.92 -15.86
C TRP A 531 2.15 4.19 -16.30
N GLY A 532 1.63 4.93 -17.27
CA GLY A 532 2.22 6.17 -17.75
C GLY A 532 2.28 7.26 -16.69
N ARG A 533 1.21 7.44 -15.90
CA ARG A 533 1.20 8.37 -14.75
C ARG A 533 2.21 7.97 -13.68
N ALA A 534 2.31 6.68 -13.37
CA ALA A 534 3.30 6.17 -12.42
C ALA A 534 4.74 6.40 -12.92
N GLY A 535 4.98 6.18 -14.22
CA GLY A 535 6.28 6.43 -14.87
C GLY A 535 6.68 7.91 -14.82
N LEU A 536 5.77 8.82 -15.18
CA LEU A 536 6.01 10.26 -15.06
C LEU A 536 6.23 10.69 -13.60
N GLY A 537 5.50 10.07 -12.67
CA GLY A 537 5.64 10.32 -11.23
C GLY A 537 6.99 9.87 -10.66
N LEU A 538 7.58 8.82 -11.21
CA LEU A 538 8.94 8.38 -10.88
C LEU A 538 9.98 9.32 -11.52
N GLN A 539 9.82 9.66 -12.80
CA GLN A 539 10.75 10.58 -13.48
C GLN A 539 10.84 11.95 -12.80
N ARG A 540 9.70 12.54 -12.40
CA ARG A 540 9.65 13.80 -11.64
C ARG A 540 10.28 13.75 -10.24
N ALA A 541 10.52 12.54 -9.71
CA ALA A 541 11.19 12.37 -8.43
C ALA A 541 12.71 12.19 -8.60
N VAL A 542 13.15 11.81 -9.80
CA VAL A 542 14.56 11.57 -10.15
C VAL A 542 15.19 12.83 -10.75
N VAL A 543 14.45 13.57 -11.57
CA VAL A 543 14.80 14.89 -12.14
C VAL A 543 14.39 15.98 -11.17
#